data_AF-A0AAJ7FV09-F1
#
_entry.id   AF-A0AAJ7FV09-F1
#
_cell.length_a   1.000
_cell.length_b   1.000
_cell.length_c   1.000
_cell.angle_alpha   90.00
_cell.angle_beta   90.00
_cell.angle_gamma   90.00
#
_symmetry.space_group_name_H-M   'P 1'
#
loop_
_entity.id
_entity.type
_entity.pdbx_description
1 polymer ?
#
loop_
_entity_poly.entity_id
_entity_poly.type
_entity_poly.pdbx_seq_one_letter_code
_entity_poly.pdbx_strand_id
1 'polypeptide(L)'
;MMVAQLWTALTVYLLAALSKAVASGPESCGIPNNFSVLVAEGQKVDVYGAELWVGIKTEDVAITTYPDRESARLLANNTMAAFRAHIVHNDFEEGIKSESQRVSQVFDGLAYGDAKLIPGENGTFTIRDCKLILPRNSRGDIPAALDNEIRHKIELCLGPMICANVGARRLSENVSEEYFNDFGPSSYDLQSAPILHNDLIPNLPTVDMQSRMTTGTELDKTSTYQSTINILVDIAVAELIHKLREKNEGTIPIPNIEQYFMRGNFFRIGGYFQAFNGTFSDLTTIRRVDDATLSHDGFKFTASCGFGLPEAHLHYDSYKVKLAFIKVKGEFTGDVNGVALDSRITVDYTQRPCTKTLDRLQVTEFGKIHLRVTGLGPLNYPASVMLNWLTKKWRDEIVLKVENKLQKVAVQQLDKFNCERFRPRSDF
;
A
#
# COMPACT_ATOMS: atom_id res chain seq x y z
N MET A 1 19.96 -5.04 -12.40
CA MET A 1 19.23 -3.82 -12.80
C MET A 1 17.83 -3.75 -12.18
N MET A 2 17.16 -4.89 -11.94
CA MET A 2 15.80 -5.00 -11.38
C MET A 2 15.61 -4.54 -9.93
N VAL A 3 16.57 -4.74 -9.01
CA VAL A 3 16.50 -4.18 -7.64
C VAL A 3 16.32 -2.66 -7.65
N ALA A 4 16.82 -2.03 -8.72
CA ALA A 4 16.75 -0.60 -8.99
C ALA A 4 15.46 -0.14 -9.69
N GLN A 5 14.50 -1.03 -9.90
CA GLN A 5 13.16 -0.78 -10.43
C GLN A 5 12.05 -1.01 -9.38
N LEU A 6 12.33 -1.75 -8.31
CA LEU A 6 11.41 -1.96 -7.17
C LEU A 6 11.19 -0.73 -6.28
N TRP A 7 12.22 -0.25 -5.58
CA TRP A 7 12.13 0.86 -4.62
C TRP A 7 11.90 2.23 -5.29
N THR A 8 11.90 2.20 -6.62
CA THR A 8 11.57 3.31 -7.52
C THR A 8 10.14 3.72 -7.49
N ALA A 9 9.26 2.73 -7.39
CA ALA A 9 7.86 2.98 -7.17
C ALA A 9 7.73 3.50 -5.75
N LEU A 10 8.30 2.84 -4.72
CA LEU A 10 8.03 3.25 -3.34
C LEU A 10 8.28 4.73 -3.06
N THR A 11 9.45 5.30 -3.35
CA THR A 11 9.75 6.70 -2.97
C THR A 11 9.15 7.73 -3.93
N VAL A 12 9.12 7.46 -5.24
CA VAL A 12 8.50 8.37 -6.22
C VAL A 12 6.99 8.32 -6.10
N TYR A 13 6.41 7.16 -5.79
CA TYR A 13 4.98 7.00 -5.58
C TYR A 13 4.56 7.40 -4.17
N LEU A 14 5.37 7.20 -3.11
CA LEU A 14 5.12 7.86 -1.82
C LEU A 14 5.10 9.37 -2.03
N LEU A 15 6.14 9.94 -2.64
CA LEU A 15 6.23 11.38 -2.80
C LEU A 15 5.19 11.93 -3.77
N ALA A 16 4.92 11.26 -4.90
CA ALA A 16 3.90 11.68 -5.85
C ALA A 16 2.47 11.41 -5.35
N ALA A 17 2.22 10.34 -4.58
CA ALA A 17 0.93 10.11 -3.93
C ALA A 17 0.76 11.09 -2.77
N LEU A 18 1.76 11.30 -1.91
CA LEU A 18 1.73 12.32 -0.85
C LEU A 18 1.55 13.72 -1.45
N SER A 19 2.26 14.07 -2.52
CA SER A 19 2.21 15.41 -3.10
C SER A 19 1.01 15.65 -4.02
N LYS A 20 0.49 14.62 -4.71
CA LYS A 20 -0.79 14.71 -5.45
C LYS A 20 -2.00 14.62 -4.52
N ALA A 21 -1.94 13.82 -3.47
CA ALA A 21 -2.97 13.80 -2.42
C ALA A 21 -2.97 15.08 -1.59
N VAL A 22 -1.84 15.77 -1.45
CA VAL A 22 -1.83 17.14 -0.90
C VAL A 22 -2.44 18.14 -1.89
N ALA A 23 -2.43 17.86 -3.19
CA ALA A 23 -3.00 18.73 -4.22
C ALA A 23 -4.50 18.52 -4.47
N SER A 24 -5.05 17.31 -4.28
CA SER A 24 -6.49 17.04 -4.44
C SER A 24 -7.20 16.59 -3.16
N GLY A 25 -6.48 16.17 -2.12
CA GLY A 25 -7.04 15.59 -0.88
C GLY A 25 -7.76 14.26 -1.12
N PRO A 26 -7.45 13.14 -0.45
CA PRO A 26 -8.48 12.14 -0.22
C PRO A 26 -9.61 12.84 0.54
N GLU A 27 -10.80 12.88 -0.05
CA GLU A 27 -11.95 13.46 0.63
C GLU A 27 -12.41 12.46 1.69
N SER A 28 -12.50 12.94 2.93
CA SER A 28 -13.10 12.17 4.02
C SER A 28 -14.57 11.96 3.70
N CYS A 29 -15.00 10.70 3.63
CA CYS A 29 -16.39 10.37 3.46
C CYS A 29 -17.12 10.65 4.77
N GLY A 30 -18.25 11.35 4.71
CA GLY A 30 -19.11 11.65 5.86
C GLY A 30 -19.86 10.42 6.41
N ILE A 31 -19.17 9.29 6.57
CA ILE A 31 -19.75 8.08 7.14
C ILE A 31 -19.91 8.22 8.66
N PRO A 32 -20.86 7.51 9.28
CA PRO A 32 -20.93 7.46 10.74
C PRO A 32 -19.65 6.87 11.33
N ASN A 33 -19.02 7.59 12.26
CA ASN A 33 -17.81 7.12 12.96
C ASN A 33 -18.06 5.80 13.72
N ASN A 34 -19.31 5.53 14.12
CA ASN A 34 -19.65 4.30 14.82
C ASN A 34 -20.86 3.65 14.14
N PHE A 35 -20.82 2.35 13.90
CA PHE A 35 -21.94 1.59 13.34
C PHE A 35 -21.84 0.11 13.73
N SER A 36 -22.90 -0.64 13.48
CA SER A 36 -22.99 -2.05 13.81
C SER A 36 -23.42 -2.86 12.61
N VAL A 37 -22.82 -4.04 12.44
CA VAL A 37 -23.15 -4.95 11.34
C VAL A 37 -23.54 -6.31 11.90
N LEU A 38 -24.70 -6.82 11.48
CA LEU A 38 -25.10 -8.20 11.75
C LEU A 38 -24.30 -9.12 10.83
N VAL A 39 -23.50 -9.99 11.43
CA VAL A 39 -22.63 -10.92 10.68
C VAL A 39 -23.29 -12.28 10.50
N ALA A 40 -24.02 -12.73 11.52
CA ALA A 40 -24.84 -13.93 11.51
C ALA A 40 -26.02 -13.74 12.48
N GLU A 41 -26.90 -14.74 12.57
CA GLU A 41 -28.01 -14.72 13.51
C GLU A 41 -27.48 -14.63 14.95
N GLY A 42 -27.85 -13.54 15.66
CA GLY A 42 -27.35 -13.26 17.00
C GLY A 42 -25.91 -12.75 17.10
N GLN A 43 -25.14 -12.69 16.01
CA GLN A 43 -23.76 -12.17 16.01
C GLN A 43 -23.69 -10.78 15.40
N LYS A 44 -23.14 -9.84 16.17
CA LYS A 44 -23.02 -8.44 15.77
C LYS A 44 -21.58 -7.96 15.93
N VAL A 45 -21.07 -7.26 14.93
CA VAL A 45 -19.79 -6.56 15.01
C VAL A 45 -20.06 -5.08 15.16
N ASP A 46 -19.58 -4.50 16.25
CA ASP A 46 -19.58 -3.06 16.44
C ASP A 46 -18.28 -2.47 15.91
N VAL A 47 -18.43 -1.39 15.16
CA VAL A 47 -17.35 -0.63 14.53
C VAL A 47 -17.29 0.72 15.20
N TYR A 48 -16.10 1.10 15.67
CA TYR A 48 -15.84 2.35 16.37
C TYR A 48 -14.70 3.13 15.71
N GLY A 49 -14.82 4.46 15.70
CA GLY A 49 -13.81 5.34 15.12
C GLY A 49 -13.55 5.02 13.65
N ALA A 50 -14.60 4.69 12.91
CA ALA A 50 -14.58 4.44 11.49
C ALA A 50 -14.19 5.71 10.74
N GLU A 51 -13.12 5.60 9.98
CA GLU A 51 -12.63 6.62 9.08
C GLU A 51 -12.58 6.01 7.68
N LEU A 52 -13.11 6.73 6.70
CA LEU A 52 -13.17 6.29 5.31
C LEU A 52 -12.69 7.38 4.39
N TRP A 53 -11.76 7.02 3.52
CA TRP A 53 -11.17 7.91 2.53
C TRP A 53 -11.31 7.29 1.18
N VAL A 54 -11.67 8.13 0.22
CA VAL A 54 -11.85 7.71 -1.16
C VAL A 54 -11.08 8.68 -2.05
N GLY A 55 -10.43 8.12 -3.07
CA GLY A 55 -9.66 8.88 -4.04
C GLY A 55 -9.84 8.27 -5.43
N ILE A 56 -10.21 9.13 -6.38
CA ILE A 56 -10.25 8.82 -7.81
C ILE A 56 -9.62 9.97 -8.56
N LYS A 57 -8.79 9.66 -9.56
CA LYS A 57 -8.30 10.68 -10.49
C LYS A 57 -9.32 10.89 -11.60
N THR A 58 -9.68 12.14 -11.85
CA THR A 58 -10.63 12.48 -12.91
C THR A 58 -10.19 12.03 -14.30
N GLU A 59 -8.88 11.98 -14.55
CA GLU A 59 -8.30 11.48 -15.79
C GLU A 59 -8.37 9.95 -15.93
N ASP A 60 -8.60 9.23 -14.82
CA ASP A 60 -8.76 7.78 -14.81
C ASP A 60 -10.25 7.36 -14.91
N VAL A 61 -11.15 8.32 -15.11
CA VAL A 61 -12.60 8.08 -15.30
C VAL A 61 -12.96 8.14 -16.78
N ALA A 62 -13.33 7.00 -17.35
CA ALA A 62 -13.95 6.91 -18.67
C ALA A 62 -15.48 6.99 -18.56
N ILE A 63 -16.09 7.66 -19.54
CA ILE A 63 -17.53 7.85 -19.63
C ILE A 63 -17.96 7.39 -21.01
N THR A 64 -18.94 6.51 -21.08
CA THR A 64 -19.54 6.05 -22.34
C THR A 64 -20.99 6.48 -22.37
N THR A 65 -21.36 7.32 -23.34
CA THR A 65 -22.74 7.74 -23.57
C THR A 65 -23.39 6.83 -24.62
N TYR A 66 -24.72 6.71 -24.55
CA TYR A 66 -25.49 5.97 -25.55
C TYR A 66 -26.48 6.95 -26.21
N PRO A 67 -26.53 7.05 -27.55
CA PRO A 67 -27.40 8.02 -28.24
C PRO A 67 -28.89 7.89 -27.84
N ASP A 68 -29.32 6.67 -27.55
CA ASP A 68 -30.72 6.35 -27.30
C ASP A 68 -31.07 6.30 -25.80
N ARG A 69 -30.16 6.72 -24.90
CA ARG A 69 -30.38 6.65 -23.45
C ARG A 69 -29.94 7.92 -22.73
N GLU A 70 -30.76 8.37 -21.78
CA GLU A 70 -30.41 9.44 -20.82
C GLU A 70 -29.45 8.96 -19.71
N SER A 71 -28.52 8.07 -20.06
CA SER A 71 -27.60 7.44 -19.13
C SER A 71 -26.21 7.29 -19.74
N ALA A 72 -25.19 7.48 -18.91
CA ALA A 72 -23.80 7.17 -19.26
C ALA A 72 -23.27 6.06 -18.36
N ARG A 73 -22.44 5.18 -18.92
CA ARG A 73 -21.65 4.24 -18.16
C ARG A 73 -20.38 4.93 -17.67
N LEU A 74 -20.05 4.71 -16.40
CA LEU A 74 -18.84 5.20 -15.76
C LEU A 74 -17.88 4.03 -15.52
N LEU A 75 -16.61 4.26 -15.83
CA LEU A 75 -15.53 3.33 -15.54
C LEU A 75 -14.38 4.13 -14.90
N ALA A 76 -14.16 3.94 -13.61
CA ALA A 76 -13.09 4.61 -12.88
C ALA A 76 -11.98 3.62 -12.57
N ASN A 77 -10.89 3.71 -13.33
CA ASN A 77 -9.70 2.91 -13.08
C ASN A 77 -8.90 3.50 -11.92
N ASN A 78 -8.05 2.68 -11.28
CA ASN A 78 -7.22 3.07 -10.14
C ASN A 78 -8.02 3.76 -9.01
N THR A 79 -9.28 3.34 -8.80
CA THR A 79 -10.07 3.78 -7.66
C THR A 79 -9.42 3.27 -6.39
N MET A 80 -9.18 4.18 -5.46
CA MET A 80 -8.58 3.87 -4.17
C MET A 80 -9.56 4.24 -3.06
N ALA A 81 -9.76 3.32 -2.13
CA ALA A 81 -10.44 3.61 -0.88
C ALA A 81 -9.66 3.01 0.28
N ALA A 82 -9.62 3.72 1.40
CA ALA A 82 -9.05 3.23 2.63
C ALA A 82 -10.12 3.29 3.72
N PHE A 83 -10.19 2.26 4.54
CA PHE A 83 -11.07 2.17 5.69
C PHE A 83 -10.25 1.80 6.92
N ARG A 84 -10.47 2.52 8.02
CA ARG A 84 -9.84 2.24 9.30
C ARG A 84 -10.88 2.29 10.41
N ALA A 85 -10.85 1.31 11.30
CA ALA A 85 -11.72 1.30 12.47
C ALA A 85 -11.19 0.38 13.58
N HIS A 86 -11.83 0.45 14.73
CA HIS A 86 -11.78 -0.56 15.78
C HIS A 86 -13.03 -1.43 15.68
N ILE A 87 -12.86 -2.75 15.62
CA ILE A 87 -13.97 -3.70 15.59
C ILE A 87 -14.05 -4.45 16.91
N VAL A 88 -15.27 -4.63 17.41
CA VAL A 88 -15.57 -5.41 18.61
C VAL A 88 -16.62 -6.44 18.24
N HIS A 89 -16.29 -7.72 18.42
CA HIS A 89 -17.24 -8.81 18.21
C HIS A 89 -18.14 -8.93 19.43
N ASN A 90 -19.44 -8.71 19.31
CA ASN A 90 -20.37 -8.96 20.41
C ASN A 90 -21.05 -10.30 20.20
N ASP A 91 -20.55 -11.32 20.91
CA ASP A 91 -21.25 -12.58 21.07
C ASP A 91 -22.19 -12.43 22.28
N PHE A 92 -23.48 -12.28 22.02
CA PHE A 92 -24.50 -12.02 23.04
C PHE A 92 -24.65 -13.15 24.06
N GLU A 93 -24.13 -14.35 23.78
CA GLU A 93 -24.38 -15.53 24.59
C GLU A 93 -23.39 -15.76 25.75
N GLU A 94 -22.18 -15.19 25.73
CA GLU A 94 -21.16 -15.61 26.71
C GLU A 94 -20.68 -14.55 27.71
N GLY A 95 -21.09 -13.28 27.60
CA GLY A 95 -20.63 -12.24 28.54
C GLY A 95 -19.11 -12.05 28.58
N ILE A 96 -18.39 -12.63 27.62
CA ILE A 96 -16.95 -12.52 27.47
C ILE A 96 -16.67 -11.14 26.86
N LYS A 97 -15.75 -10.39 27.49
CA LYS A 97 -15.26 -9.13 26.95
C LYS A 97 -14.45 -9.42 25.69
N SER A 98 -15.03 -9.17 24.53
CA SER A 98 -14.32 -9.29 23.27
C SER A 98 -13.24 -8.22 23.15
N GLU A 99 -12.06 -8.64 22.72
CA GLU A 99 -10.95 -7.74 22.46
C GLU A 99 -11.27 -6.86 21.23
N SER A 100 -10.99 -5.56 21.36
CA SER A 100 -11.09 -4.64 20.23
C SER A 100 -9.91 -4.90 19.28
N GLN A 101 -10.19 -5.27 18.04
CA GLN A 101 -9.19 -5.39 16.99
C GLN A 101 -9.15 -4.12 16.13
N ARG A 102 -7.97 -3.57 15.88
CA ARG A 102 -7.80 -2.48 14.91
C ARG A 102 -7.76 -3.08 13.51
N VAL A 103 -8.63 -2.61 12.63
CA VAL A 103 -8.71 -3.03 11.23
C VAL A 103 -8.32 -1.87 10.33
N SER A 104 -7.55 -2.19 9.30
CA SER A 104 -7.23 -1.30 8.19
C SER A 104 -7.43 -2.06 6.90
N GLN A 105 -8.24 -1.53 5.99
CA GLN A 105 -8.46 -2.09 4.67
C GLN A 105 -8.16 -1.04 3.61
N VAL A 106 -7.52 -1.49 2.54
CA VAL A 106 -7.26 -0.68 1.36
C VAL A 106 -7.88 -1.41 0.18
N PHE A 107 -8.75 -0.71 -0.53
CA PHE A 107 -9.36 -1.13 -1.78
C PHE A 107 -8.62 -0.40 -2.89
N ASP A 108 -8.01 -1.15 -3.79
CA ASP A 108 -7.44 -0.64 -5.03
C ASP A 108 -8.05 -1.41 -6.21
N GLY A 109 -8.51 -0.68 -7.22
CA GLY A 109 -8.93 -1.31 -8.46
C GLY A 109 -9.93 -0.53 -9.28
N LEU A 110 -10.67 -1.27 -10.09
CA LEU A 110 -11.68 -0.75 -11.00
C LEU A 110 -12.99 -0.50 -10.24
N ALA A 111 -13.57 0.68 -10.35
CA ALA A 111 -14.97 0.91 -10.04
C ALA A 111 -15.74 1.11 -11.35
N TYR A 112 -16.95 0.58 -11.44
CA TYR A 112 -17.80 0.74 -12.62
C TYR A 112 -19.22 1.07 -12.19
N GLY A 113 -19.97 1.73 -13.07
CA GLY A 113 -21.23 2.30 -12.65
C GLY A 113 -22.00 2.96 -13.77
N ASP A 114 -23.05 3.66 -13.38
CA ASP A 114 -23.91 4.42 -14.28
C ASP A 114 -24.14 5.83 -13.71
N ALA A 115 -24.41 6.77 -14.61
CA ALA A 115 -24.81 8.13 -14.31
C ALA A 115 -25.98 8.53 -15.20
N LYS A 116 -26.81 9.45 -14.71
CA LYS A 116 -27.86 10.10 -15.51
C LYS A 116 -27.25 11.25 -16.31
N LEU A 117 -27.55 11.31 -17.61
CA LEU A 117 -27.16 12.44 -18.46
C LEU A 117 -28.23 13.53 -18.38
N ILE A 118 -27.80 14.77 -18.19
CA ILE A 118 -28.65 15.95 -18.24
C ILE A 118 -28.16 16.83 -19.41
N PRO A 119 -29.02 17.06 -20.43
CA PRO A 119 -28.67 17.92 -21.54
C PRO A 119 -28.48 19.36 -21.05
N GLY A 120 -27.39 19.97 -21.47
CA GLY A 120 -27.07 21.38 -21.29
C GLY A 120 -27.23 22.17 -22.59
N GLU A 121 -26.83 23.44 -22.55
CA GLU A 121 -26.83 24.30 -23.74
C GLU A 121 -25.75 23.85 -24.75
N ASN A 122 -25.98 24.11 -26.03
CA ASN A 122 -25.04 23.87 -27.13
C ASN A 122 -24.58 22.40 -27.28
N GLY A 123 -25.47 21.44 -27.04
CA GLY A 123 -25.17 20.00 -27.22
C GLY A 123 -24.18 19.45 -26.18
N THR A 124 -24.00 20.15 -25.05
CA THR A 124 -23.17 19.64 -23.95
C THR A 124 -24.01 18.82 -22.99
N PHE A 125 -23.38 17.89 -22.28
CA PHE A 125 -24.05 17.11 -21.23
C PHE A 125 -23.34 17.28 -19.89
N THR A 126 -24.13 17.19 -18.82
CA THR A 126 -23.63 17.03 -17.45
C THR A 126 -24.10 15.69 -16.91
N ILE A 127 -23.31 15.07 -16.03
CA ILE A 127 -23.71 13.83 -15.34
C ILE A 127 -24.26 14.13 -13.95
N ARG A 128 -25.30 13.38 -13.55
CA ARG A 128 -25.87 13.36 -12.19
C ARG A 128 -26.14 11.93 -11.75
N ASP A 129 -26.50 11.77 -10.48
CA ASP A 129 -26.93 10.51 -9.89
C ASP A 129 -25.94 9.36 -10.13
N CYS A 130 -24.63 9.66 -10.06
CA CYS A 130 -23.57 8.69 -10.28
C CYS A 130 -23.64 7.57 -9.23
N LYS A 131 -23.72 6.33 -9.71
CA LYS A 131 -23.70 5.12 -8.88
C LYS A 131 -22.54 4.26 -9.34
N LEU A 132 -21.56 4.04 -8.46
CA LEU A 132 -20.40 3.21 -8.74
C LEU A 132 -20.43 2.00 -7.82
N ILE A 133 -19.98 0.88 -8.37
CA ILE A 133 -19.90 -0.42 -7.70
C ILE A 133 -18.44 -0.83 -7.68
N LEU A 134 -18.00 -1.34 -6.54
CA LEU A 134 -16.67 -1.93 -6.38
C LEU A 134 -16.77 -3.46 -6.53
N PRO A 135 -16.01 -4.08 -7.43
CA PRO A 135 -16.00 -5.52 -7.61
C PRO A 135 -15.53 -6.24 -6.35
N ARG A 136 -16.03 -7.46 -6.13
CA ARG A 136 -15.64 -8.30 -4.98
C ARG A 136 -14.21 -8.80 -5.11
N ASN A 137 -13.33 -8.14 -4.37
CA ASN A 137 -11.99 -8.63 -4.03
C ASN A 137 -11.92 -8.93 -2.53
N SER A 138 -12.67 -9.93 -2.08
CA SER A 138 -12.62 -10.36 -0.68
C SER A 138 -11.32 -11.13 -0.43
N ARG A 139 -10.30 -10.42 0.07
CA ARG A 139 -9.07 -11.00 0.65
C ARG A 139 -8.78 -10.28 1.96
N GLY A 140 -9.47 -10.64 3.03
CA GLY A 140 -9.24 -10.05 4.33
C GLY A 140 -9.80 -10.90 5.46
N ASP A 141 -9.28 -10.67 6.66
CA ASP A 141 -9.63 -11.38 7.89
C ASP A 141 -10.94 -10.88 8.52
N ILE A 142 -11.67 -9.97 7.85
CA ILE A 142 -12.96 -9.48 8.35
C ILE A 142 -14.13 -10.32 7.85
N PRO A 143 -15.23 -10.39 8.61
CA PRO A 143 -16.42 -11.08 8.15
C PRO A 143 -16.99 -10.47 6.87
N ALA A 144 -17.47 -11.32 5.96
CA ALA A 144 -17.99 -10.88 4.66
C ALA A 144 -19.14 -9.86 4.75
N ALA A 145 -19.97 -9.95 5.80
CA ALA A 145 -21.02 -8.97 6.05
C ALA A 145 -20.46 -7.57 6.33
N LEU A 146 -19.38 -7.48 7.12
CA LEU A 146 -18.69 -6.22 7.40
C LEU A 146 -17.98 -5.69 6.16
N ASP A 147 -17.34 -6.55 5.36
CA ASP A 147 -16.72 -6.16 4.08
C ASP A 147 -17.76 -5.54 3.12
N ASN A 148 -18.93 -6.16 3.01
CA ASN A 148 -20.02 -5.64 2.18
C ASN A 148 -20.52 -4.28 2.69
N GLU A 149 -20.64 -4.09 4.01
CA GLU A 149 -21.08 -2.82 4.59
C GLU A 149 -20.04 -1.71 4.37
N ILE A 150 -18.75 -2.00 4.61
CA ILE A 150 -17.65 -1.04 4.35
C ILE A 150 -17.68 -0.61 2.89
N ARG A 151 -17.82 -1.58 1.98
CA ARG A 151 -17.89 -1.29 0.55
C ARG A 151 -19.11 -0.48 0.16
N HIS A 152 -20.28 -0.81 0.68
CA HIS A 152 -21.48 -0.04 0.42
C HIS A 152 -21.28 1.43 0.82
N LYS A 153 -20.63 1.69 1.96
CA LYS A 153 -20.26 3.04 2.39
C LYS A 153 -19.26 3.71 1.44
N ILE A 154 -18.30 2.97 0.88
CA ILE A 154 -17.38 3.48 -0.14
C ILE A 154 -18.15 3.87 -1.40
N GLU A 155 -19.04 3.02 -1.89
CA GLU A 155 -19.86 3.25 -3.09
C GLU A 155 -20.75 4.50 -2.93
N LEU A 156 -21.35 4.69 -1.76
CA LEU A 156 -22.11 5.90 -1.42
C LEU A 156 -21.27 7.18 -1.43
N CYS A 157 -19.97 7.06 -1.17
CA CYS A 157 -19.05 8.20 -1.20
C CYS A 157 -18.49 8.48 -2.61
N LEU A 158 -18.18 7.42 -3.36
CA LEU A 158 -17.64 7.49 -4.72
C LEU A 158 -18.58 8.23 -5.68
N GLY A 159 -19.88 7.94 -5.62
CA GLY A 159 -20.88 8.49 -6.53
C GLY A 159 -20.89 10.02 -6.56
N PRO A 160 -21.20 10.68 -5.44
CA PRO A 160 -21.18 12.14 -5.34
C PRO A 160 -19.84 12.77 -5.75
N MET A 161 -18.73 12.14 -5.37
CA MET A 161 -17.38 12.62 -5.69
C MET A 161 -17.10 12.63 -7.20
N ILE A 162 -17.44 11.53 -7.91
CA ILE A 162 -17.32 11.51 -9.38
C ILE A 162 -18.24 12.55 -10.00
N CYS A 163 -19.50 12.62 -9.56
CA CYS A 163 -20.46 13.55 -10.13
C CYS A 163 -20.02 15.01 -9.96
N ALA A 164 -19.45 15.38 -8.81
CA ALA A 164 -18.92 16.71 -8.58
C ALA A 164 -17.69 17.01 -9.45
N ASN A 165 -16.74 16.08 -9.52
CA ASN A 165 -15.46 16.29 -10.19
C ASN A 165 -15.53 16.17 -11.71
N VAL A 166 -16.36 15.26 -12.22
CA VAL A 166 -16.52 14.97 -13.64
C VAL A 166 -17.68 15.75 -14.25
N GLY A 167 -18.78 15.93 -13.51
CA GLY A 167 -19.94 16.70 -13.98
C GLY A 167 -19.66 18.18 -14.25
N ALA A 168 -18.59 18.73 -13.68
CA ALA A 168 -18.10 20.07 -13.99
C ALA A 168 -17.45 20.17 -15.39
N ARG A 169 -17.07 19.05 -16.02
CA ARG A 169 -16.54 19.03 -17.39
C ARG A 169 -17.71 18.95 -18.37
N ARG A 170 -17.80 19.92 -19.27
CA ARG A 170 -18.70 19.84 -20.42
C ARG A 170 -18.23 18.71 -21.33
N LEU A 171 -18.98 17.62 -21.35
CA LEU A 171 -18.77 16.54 -22.31
C LEU A 171 -19.32 17.03 -23.66
N SER A 172 -18.46 17.10 -24.67
CA SER A 172 -18.89 17.36 -26.05
C SER A 172 -19.44 16.07 -26.68
N GLU A 173 -20.31 16.20 -27.68
CA GLU A 173 -20.90 15.05 -28.41
C GLU A 173 -19.86 14.10 -29.04
N ASN A 174 -18.57 14.50 -29.11
CA ASN A 174 -17.51 13.73 -29.75
C ASN A 174 -16.62 12.95 -28.76
N VAL A 175 -17.07 12.65 -27.53
CA VAL A 175 -16.36 11.72 -26.65
C VAL A 175 -16.52 10.30 -27.21
N SER A 176 -15.64 10.01 -28.16
CA SER A 176 -15.46 8.77 -28.91
C SER A 176 -15.33 7.54 -28.01
N GLU A 177 -15.91 6.42 -28.47
CA GLU A 177 -15.74 5.05 -27.95
C GLU A 177 -14.28 4.62 -27.74
N GLU A 178 -13.30 5.37 -28.24
CA GLU A 178 -11.86 5.04 -28.20
C GLU A 178 -11.30 4.78 -26.80
N TYR A 179 -11.79 5.43 -25.75
CA TYR A 179 -11.18 5.28 -24.42
C TYR A 179 -11.45 3.94 -23.76
N PHE A 180 -12.49 3.19 -24.15
CA PHE A 180 -12.84 1.96 -23.44
C PHE A 180 -11.89 0.79 -23.77
N ASN A 181 -11.29 0.81 -24.97
CA ASN A 181 -10.38 -0.25 -25.42
C ASN A 181 -9.01 -0.23 -24.69
N ASP A 182 -8.62 0.92 -24.12
CA ASP A 182 -7.38 1.08 -23.36
C ASP A 182 -7.47 0.48 -21.94
N PHE A 183 -8.66 0.16 -21.45
CA PHE A 183 -8.87 -0.46 -20.13
C PHE A 183 -8.83 -2.01 -20.16
N GLY A 184 -8.42 -2.59 -21.28
CA GLY A 184 -8.29 -4.05 -21.47
C GLY A 184 -9.62 -4.74 -21.83
N PRO A 185 -9.58 -6.00 -22.29
CA PRO A 185 -10.80 -6.74 -22.60
C PRO A 185 -11.62 -6.91 -21.32
N SER A 186 -12.85 -6.40 -21.34
CA SER A 186 -13.84 -6.60 -20.28
C SER A 186 -14.23 -8.08 -20.21
N SER A 187 -13.40 -8.91 -19.56
CA SER A 187 -13.75 -10.31 -19.30
C SER A 187 -14.79 -10.46 -18.18
N TYR A 188 -15.17 -9.36 -17.53
CA TYR A 188 -16.38 -9.30 -16.74
C TYR A 188 -17.57 -9.19 -17.69
N ASP A 189 -18.29 -10.30 -17.85
CA ASP A 189 -19.56 -10.36 -18.57
C ASP A 189 -20.63 -9.52 -17.86
N LEU A 190 -20.54 -8.21 -18.08
CA LEU A 190 -21.38 -7.15 -17.49
C LEU A 190 -22.84 -7.23 -17.96
N GLN A 191 -23.19 -8.14 -18.88
CA GLN A 191 -24.58 -8.36 -19.28
C GLN A 191 -25.38 -9.14 -18.25
N SER A 192 -24.72 -9.75 -17.25
CA SER A 192 -25.36 -10.63 -16.27
C SER A 192 -25.59 -10.01 -14.89
N ALA A 193 -25.18 -8.77 -14.64
CA ALA A 193 -25.57 -8.07 -13.42
C ALA A 193 -27.05 -7.62 -13.57
N PRO A 194 -28.00 -8.21 -12.84
CA PRO A 194 -29.40 -7.80 -12.95
C PRO A 194 -29.50 -6.33 -12.56
N ILE A 195 -30.10 -5.54 -13.44
CA ILE A 195 -30.58 -4.19 -13.14
C ILE A 195 -31.60 -4.39 -12.02
N LEU A 196 -31.18 -4.21 -10.76
CA LEU A 196 -32.09 -4.22 -9.64
C LEU A 196 -32.87 -2.90 -9.70
N HIS A 197 -33.98 -2.93 -10.46
CA HIS A 197 -34.94 -1.84 -10.46
C HIS A 197 -35.58 -1.73 -9.08
N ASN A 198 -35.72 -0.47 -8.66
CA ASN A 198 -36.43 0.04 -7.49
C ASN A 198 -37.54 -0.88 -6.98
N ASP A 199 -37.42 -1.30 -5.72
CA ASP A 199 -38.41 -1.10 -4.67
C ASP A 199 -37.82 -1.61 -3.35
N LEU A 200 -38.03 -0.87 -2.25
CA LEU A 200 -37.55 -1.08 -0.86
C LEU A 200 -36.39 -0.18 -0.40
N ILE A 201 -36.63 1.14 -0.39
CA ILE A 201 -36.08 2.01 0.66
C ILE A 201 -37.21 2.96 1.12
N PRO A 202 -37.91 2.68 2.23
CA PRO A 202 -38.74 3.70 2.86
C PRO A 202 -37.85 4.60 3.72
N ASN A 203 -37.80 5.88 3.34
CA ASN A 203 -37.45 7.04 4.19
C ASN A 203 -36.09 7.01 4.90
N LEU A 204 -35.02 7.42 4.20
CA LEU A 204 -33.87 8.03 4.86
C LEU A 204 -34.18 9.51 5.16
N PRO A 205 -33.90 10.02 6.38
CA PRO A 205 -33.94 11.44 6.63
C PRO A 205 -32.87 12.14 5.81
N THR A 206 -33.25 13.20 5.10
CA THR A 206 -32.33 14.17 4.50
C THR A 206 -31.46 14.75 5.61
N VAL A 207 -30.22 14.28 5.70
CA VAL A 207 -29.22 14.88 6.59
C VAL A 207 -28.82 16.20 5.97
N ASP A 208 -29.30 17.29 6.57
CA ASP A 208 -28.90 18.64 6.23
C ASP A 208 -27.42 18.81 6.60
N MET A 209 -26.57 18.83 5.56
CA MET A 209 -25.11 18.80 5.66
C MET A 209 -24.50 20.17 6.07
N GLN A 210 -25.32 21.14 6.49
CA GLN A 210 -24.87 22.50 6.81
C GLN A 210 -24.86 22.87 8.30
N SER A 211 -25.21 21.96 9.22
CA SER A 211 -25.24 22.29 10.65
C SER A 211 -24.40 21.33 11.49
N ARG A 212 -23.08 21.59 11.57
CA ARG A 212 -22.19 21.24 12.72
C ARG A 212 -20.76 21.76 12.51
N MET A 213 -20.60 23.07 12.45
CA MET A 213 -19.36 23.71 12.89
C MET A 213 -19.58 24.19 14.32
N THR A 214 -19.28 23.34 15.31
CA THR A 214 -19.15 23.77 16.70
C THR A 214 -17.92 23.10 17.31
N THR A 215 -16.88 23.92 17.49
CA THR A 215 -15.85 23.84 18.53
C THR A 215 -15.30 22.45 18.85
N GLY A 216 -14.64 21.83 17.87
CA GLY A 216 -13.69 20.75 18.13
C GLY A 216 -12.41 21.32 18.75
N THR A 217 -12.17 20.94 20.00
CA THR A 217 -10.92 21.16 20.74
C THR A 217 -9.70 20.73 19.92
N GLU A 218 -8.63 21.50 20.04
CA GLU A 218 -7.33 21.38 19.33
C GLU A 218 -6.68 19.98 19.35
N LEU A 219 -7.15 19.08 20.23
CA LEU A 219 -6.72 17.70 20.37
C LEU A 219 -7.16 16.76 19.21
N ASP A 220 -8.17 17.14 18.42
CA ASP A 220 -8.79 16.25 17.39
C ASP A 220 -8.34 16.55 15.95
N LYS A 221 -7.61 17.66 15.74
CA LYS A 221 -7.02 17.98 14.42
C LYS A 221 -5.75 17.19 14.15
N THR A 222 -4.98 16.91 15.20
CA THR A 222 -3.69 16.21 15.10
C THR A 222 -3.88 14.72 14.78
N SER A 223 -4.91 14.09 15.34
CA SER A 223 -5.30 12.69 15.06
C SER A 223 -5.71 12.52 13.60
N THR A 224 -6.55 13.42 13.08
CA THR A 224 -7.05 13.39 11.70
C THR A 224 -5.93 13.60 10.67
N TYR A 225 -5.02 14.54 10.91
CA TYR A 225 -3.87 14.81 10.03
C TYR A 225 -2.88 13.63 10.00
N GLN A 226 -2.55 13.08 11.18
CA GLN A 226 -1.67 11.92 11.30
C GLN A 226 -2.28 10.67 10.62
N SER A 227 -3.59 10.45 10.76
CA SER A 227 -4.29 9.37 10.06
C SER A 227 -4.18 9.55 8.54
N THR A 228 -4.41 10.76 8.04
CA THR A 228 -4.29 11.09 6.60
C THR A 228 -2.89 10.75 6.07
N ILE A 229 -1.82 11.18 6.73
CA ILE A 229 -0.44 10.89 6.29
C ILE A 229 -0.18 9.38 6.25
N ASN A 230 -0.59 8.66 7.30
CA ASN A 230 -0.44 7.21 7.38
C ASN A 230 -1.09 6.50 6.18
N ILE A 231 -2.29 6.92 5.82
CA ILE A 231 -3.05 6.34 4.71
C ILE A 231 -2.38 6.60 3.38
N LEU A 232 -1.86 7.81 3.18
CA LEU A 232 -1.14 8.13 1.95
C LEU A 232 0.12 7.28 1.80
N VAL A 233 0.80 7.00 2.91
CA VAL A 233 1.92 6.05 2.92
C VAL A 233 1.43 4.63 2.64
N ASP A 234 0.36 4.18 3.28
CA ASP A 234 -0.19 2.83 3.09
C ASP A 234 -0.67 2.61 1.64
N ILE A 235 -1.30 3.61 1.02
CA ILE A 235 -1.68 3.64 -0.39
C ILE A 235 -0.45 3.49 -1.29
N ALA A 236 0.60 4.27 -1.02
CA ALA A 236 1.81 4.21 -1.83
C ALA A 236 2.57 2.88 -1.67
N VAL A 237 2.52 2.28 -0.48
CA VAL A 237 3.02 0.91 -0.24
C VAL A 237 2.18 -0.13 -0.98
N ALA A 238 0.85 -0.03 -0.93
CA ALA A 238 -0.04 -0.94 -1.65
C ALA A 238 0.22 -0.91 -3.15
N GLU A 239 0.38 0.27 -3.74
CA GLU A 239 0.71 0.39 -5.16
C GLU A 239 2.11 -0.14 -5.50
N LEU A 240 3.10 0.04 -4.61
CA LEU A 240 4.38 -0.63 -4.78
C LEU A 240 4.15 -2.14 -4.88
N ILE A 241 3.48 -2.73 -3.90
CA ILE A 241 3.23 -4.18 -3.85
C ILE A 241 2.55 -4.65 -5.13
N HIS A 242 1.56 -3.91 -5.62
CA HIS A 242 0.90 -4.20 -6.89
C HIS A 242 1.91 -4.30 -8.04
N LYS A 243 2.78 -3.29 -8.21
CA LYS A 243 3.83 -3.29 -9.25
C LYS A 243 4.85 -4.41 -9.08
N LEU A 244 5.21 -4.75 -7.84
CA LEU A 244 6.11 -5.86 -7.56
C LEU A 244 5.52 -7.19 -8.02
N ARG A 245 4.22 -7.38 -7.79
CA ARG A 245 3.49 -8.57 -8.24
C ARG A 245 3.39 -8.60 -9.76
N GLU A 246 2.99 -7.49 -10.38
CA GLU A 246 2.82 -7.37 -11.84
C GLU A 246 4.10 -7.72 -12.60
N LYS A 247 5.26 -7.28 -12.09
CA LYS A 247 6.56 -7.52 -12.74
C LYS A 247 7.26 -8.81 -12.31
N ASN A 248 6.64 -9.62 -11.44
CA ASN A 248 7.30 -10.76 -10.76
C ASN A 248 8.62 -10.36 -10.08
N GLU A 249 8.64 -9.16 -9.51
CA GLU A 249 9.81 -8.52 -8.93
C GLU A 249 9.87 -8.68 -7.40
N GLY A 250 8.99 -9.50 -6.80
CA GLY A 250 8.98 -9.78 -5.35
C GLY A 250 10.27 -10.42 -4.79
N THR A 251 11.18 -10.84 -5.67
CA THR A 251 12.47 -11.46 -5.36
C THR A 251 13.62 -10.66 -5.97
N ILE A 252 14.64 -10.36 -5.17
CA ILE A 252 15.84 -9.63 -5.59
C ILE A 252 17.11 -10.49 -5.48
N PRO A 253 18.05 -10.38 -6.42
CA PRO A 253 19.35 -11.02 -6.27
C PRO A 253 20.18 -10.31 -5.20
N ILE A 254 20.84 -11.10 -4.35
CA ILE A 254 21.81 -10.65 -3.34
C ILE A 254 23.21 -11.17 -3.69
N PRO A 255 24.27 -10.43 -3.30
CA PRO A 255 25.62 -10.74 -3.75
C PRO A 255 26.13 -12.10 -3.25
N ASN A 256 27.02 -12.70 -4.04
CA ASN A 256 27.76 -13.89 -3.63
C ASN A 256 28.54 -13.62 -2.33
N ILE A 257 28.66 -14.65 -1.51
CA ILE A 257 29.41 -14.62 -0.27
C ILE A 257 30.70 -15.39 -0.51
N GLU A 258 31.83 -14.79 -0.17
CA GLU A 258 33.13 -15.45 -0.16
C GLU A 258 33.87 -15.01 1.08
N GLN A 259 34.05 -15.92 2.03
CA GLN A 259 34.62 -15.56 3.32
C GLN A 259 35.46 -16.68 3.91
N TYR A 260 36.52 -16.26 4.58
CA TYR A 260 37.40 -17.11 5.34
C TYR A 260 37.10 -16.96 6.83
N PHE A 261 37.03 -18.07 7.56
CA PHE A 261 36.80 -18.07 9.00
C PHE A 261 37.90 -18.85 9.72
N MET A 262 38.34 -18.36 10.88
CA MET A 262 39.26 -19.04 11.78
C MET A 262 38.63 -19.16 13.16
N ARG A 263 38.77 -20.31 13.81
CA ARG A 263 38.37 -20.48 15.22
C ARG A 263 39.37 -21.34 15.99
N GLY A 264 39.63 -20.94 17.25
CA GLY A 264 40.33 -21.71 18.28
C GLY A 264 41.48 -20.96 18.95
N ASN A 265 41.54 -20.99 20.29
CA ASN A 265 42.62 -20.38 21.08
C ASN A 265 43.90 -21.25 21.10
N PHE A 266 43.77 -22.58 20.94
CA PHE A 266 44.89 -23.53 20.97
C PHE A 266 45.09 -24.29 19.65
N PHE A 267 44.01 -24.65 18.94
CA PHE A 267 44.07 -25.23 17.58
C PHE A 267 43.27 -24.35 16.62
N ARG A 268 43.94 -23.62 15.73
CA ARG A 268 43.30 -22.75 14.73
C ARG A 268 42.76 -23.61 13.59
N ILE A 269 41.48 -23.97 13.65
CA ILE A 269 40.80 -24.61 12.52
C ILE A 269 40.29 -23.49 11.62
N GLY A 270 40.92 -23.37 10.45
CA GLY A 270 40.52 -22.45 9.40
C GLY A 270 39.60 -23.13 8.39
N GLY A 271 38.64 -22.37 7.87
CA GLY A 271 37.74 -22.80 6.83
C GLY A 271 37.39 -21.69 5.86
N TYR A 272 36.85 -22.08 4.73
CA TYR A 272 36.44 -21.17 3.67
C TYR A 272 34.99 -21.49 3.28
N PHE A 273 34.14 -20.47 3.28
CA PHE A 273 32.74 -20.53 2.93
C PHE A 273 32.49 -19.70 1.68
N GLN A 274 31.82 -20.28 0.70
CA GLN A 274 31.33 -19.58 -0.47
C GLN A 274 29.84 -19.88 -0.67
N ALA A 275 29.06 -18.88 -1.05
CA ALA A 275 27.67 -19.06 -1.49
C ALA A 275 27.41 -18.23 -2.73
N PHE A 276 26.73 -18.82 -3.72
CA PHE A 276 26.53 -18.25 -5.05
C PHE A 276 25.06 -18.14 -5.39
N ASN A 277 24.74 -17.13 -6.23
CA ASN A 277 23.39 -16.88 -6.75
C ASN A 277 22.36 -16.70 -5.63
N GLY A 278 22.67 -15.80 -4.69
CA GLY A 278 21.75 -15.52 -3.61
C GLY A 278 20.51 -14.75 -4.10
N THR A 279 19.37 -15.02 -3.50
CA THR A 279 18.13 -14.25 -3.64
C THR A 279 17.53 -13.90 -2.27
N PHE A 280 16.81 -12.78 -2.22
CA PHE A 280 16.01 -12.30 -1.11
C PHE A 280 14.58 -12.10 -1.63
N SER A 281 13.61 -12.74 -1.02
CA SER A 281 12.22 -12.83 -1.51
C SER A 281 11.22 -12.27 -0.50
N ASP A 282 9.95 -12.21 -0.91
CA ASP A 282 8.80 -11.71 -0.16
C ASP A 282 8.77 -10.21 0.11
N LEU A 283 9.36 -9.42 -0.78
CA LEU A 283 9.25 -7.97 -0.75
C LEU A 283 7.81 -7.46 -0.94
N THR A 284 6.90 -8.30 -1.44
CA THR A 284 5.48 -7.99 -1.60
C THR A 284 4.69 -7.98 -0.29
N THR A 285 5.34 -8.35 0.82
CA THR A 285 4.76 -8.34 2.17
C THR A 285 5.11 -7.08 2.97
N ILE A 286 5.86 -6.15 2.36
CA ILE A 286 6.27 -4.91 3.02
C ILE A 286 5.04 -4.14 3.49
N ARG A 287 5.07 -3.66 4.73
CA ARG A 287 4.00 -2.84 5.30
C ARG A 287 4.59 -1.76 6.17
N ARG A 288 3.82 -0.70 6.42
CA ARG A 288 4.17 0.27 7.46
C ARG A 288 4.09 -0.40 8.83
N VAL A 289 5.06 -0.13 9.69
CA VAL A 289 5.13 -0.65 11.08
C VAL A 289 4.99 0.45 12.13
N ASP A 290 5.29 1.70 11.76
CA ASP A 290 5.19 2.87 12.63
C ASP A 290 4.31 3.95 11.98
N ASP A 291 3.89 4.95 12.76
CA ASP A 291 3.22 6.12 12.21
C ASP A 291 4.18 6.95 11.35
N ALA A 292 3.71 7.32 10.16
CA ALA A 292 4.44 8.16 9.22
C ALA A 292 4.37 9.61 9.67
N THR A 293 5.50 10.20 10.00
CA THR A 293 5.58 11.59 10.47
C THR A 293 5.90 12.51 9.31
N LEU A 294 5.14 13.59 9.14
CA LEU A 294 5.49 14.71 8.28
C LEU A 294 5.76 15.93 9.14
N SER A 295 6.92 16.54 8.95
CA SER A 295 7.34 17.76 9.65
C SER A 295 7.85 18.76 8.62
N HIS A 296 7.86 20.05 8.99
CA HIS A 296 8.44 21.07 8.13
C HIS A 296 9.14 22.16 8.94
N ASP A 297 10.17 22.73 8.34
CA ASP A 297 10.87 23.93 8.79
C ASP A 297 10.84 24.94 7.64
N GLY A 298 9.93 25.91 7.72
CA GLY A 298 9.60 26.79 6.60
C GLY A 298 9.16 26.00 5.37
N PHE A 299 9.93 26.12 4.28
CA PHE A 299 9.71 25.45 3.00
C PHE A 299 10.51 24.14 2.84
N LYS A 300 11.07 23.62 3.93
CA LYS A 300 11.76 22.32 3.96
C LYS A 300 10.87 21.30 4.66
N PHE A 301 10.42 20.28 3.93
CA PHE A 301 9.52 19.25 4.41
C PHE A 301 10.29 17.95 4.62
N THR A 302 10.09 17.30 5.76
CA THR A 302 10.72 16.02 6.10
C THR A 302 9.64 15.00 6.44
N ALA A 303 9.60 13.94 5.65
CA ALA A 303 8.76 12.77 5.89
C ALA A 303 9.63 11.63 6.45
N SER A 304 9.16 10.95 7.49
CA SER A 304 9.76 9.69 7.96
C SER A 304 8.73 8.63 8.24
N CYS A 305 9.09 7.38 8.01
CA CYS A 305 8.22 6.24 8.20
C CYS A 305 9.03 4.96 8.44
N GLY A 306 8.58 4.17 9.40
CA GLY A 306 9.03 2.80 9.61
C GLY A 306 8.27 1.82 8.70
N PHE A 307 9.01 0.97 7.99
CA PHE A 307 8.48 -0.13 7.19
C PHE A 307 8.98 -1.46 7.74
N GLY A 308 8.23 -2.53 7.50
CA GLY A 308 8.64 -3.86 7.92
C GLY A 308 8.23 -4.94 6.93
N LEU A 309 9.06 -5.96 6.86
CA LEU A 309 8.79 -7.24 6.21
C LEU A 309 8.52 -8.25 7.34
N PRO A 310 7.28 -8.75 7.51
CA PRO A 310 6.98 -9.72 8.55
C PRO A 310 7.83 -10.98 8.42
N GLU A 311 8.05 -11.40 7.18
CA GLU A 311 8.86 -12.55 6.82
C GLU A 311 9.73 -12.16 5.63
N ALA A 312 10.95 -12.70 5.59
CA ALA A 312 11.82 -12.60 4.44
C ALA A 312 12.57 -13.90 4.23
N HIS A 313 12.55 -14.41 3.01
CA HIS A 313 13.23 -15.64 2.65
C HIS A 313 14.51 -15.35 1.86
N LEU A 314 15.57 -16.01 2.28
CA LEU A 314 16.89 -16.01 1.68
C LEU A 314 17.12 -17.38 1.05
N HIS A 315 17.64 -17.38 -0.17
CA HIS A 315 18.03 -18.61 -0.85
C HIS A 315 19.37 -18.42 -1.55
N TYR A 316 20.22 -19.43 -1.53
CA TYR A 316 21.41 -19.52 -2.39
C TYR A 316 21.40 -20.88 -3.07
N ASP A 317 21.43 -20.87 -4.40
CA ASP A 317 21.40 -22.08 -5.24
C ASP A 317 22.55 -23.04 -4.91
N SER A 318 23.70 -22.49 -4.49
CA SER A 318 24.82 -23.34 -4.09
C SER A 318 25.71 -22.68 -3.06
N TYR A 319 26.21 -23.49 -2.14
CA TYR A 319 27.29 -23.14 -1.24
C TYR A 319 28.41 -24.19 -1.30
N LYS A 320 29.62 -23.75 -0.95
CA LYS A 320 30.82 -24.59 -0.79
C LYS A 320 31.47 -24.28 0.54
N VAL A 321 31.75 -25.32 1.31
CA VAL A 321 32.54 -25.20 2.53
C VAL A 321 33.77 -26.07 2.43
N LYS A 322 34.91 -25.49 2.74
CA LYS A 322 36.16 -26.21 2.95
C LYS A 322 36.59 -26.02 4.39
N LEU A 323 36.59 -27.11 5.16
CA LEU A 323 37.10 -27.14 6.54
C LEU A 323 38.30 -28.10 6.56
N ALA A 324 39.51 -27.56 6.71
CA ALA A 324 40.75 -28.33 6.54
C ALA A 324 40.76 -29.16 5.23
N PHE A 325 40.71 -30.50 5.33
CA PHE A 325 40.71 -31.43 4.20
C PHE A 325 39.30 -31.78 3.71
N ILE A 326 38.25 -31.45 4.47
CA ILE A 326 36.87 -31.80 4.15
C ILE A 326 36.27 -30.70 3.27
N LYS A 327 35.62 -31.12 2.18
CA LYS A 327 34.87 -30.24 1.28
C LYS A 327 33.43 -30.72 1.21
N VAL A 328 32.49 -29.81 1.44
CA VAL A 328 31.07 -30.07 1.26
C VAL A 328 30.46 -29.00 0.36
N LYS A 329 29.35 -29.38 -0.25
CA LYS A 329 28.54 -28.51 -1.11
C LYS A 329 27.08 -28.84 -0.88
N GLY A 330 26.23 -27.86 -1.08
CA GLY A 330 24.79 -28.03 -1.00
C GLY A 330 24.08 -26.72 -1.27
N GLU A 331 22.86 -26.63 -0.74
CA GLU A 331 22.01 -25.45 -0.83
C GLU A 331 21.85 -24.82 0.55
N PHE A 332 21.62 -23.51 0.54
CA PHE A 332 21.50 -22.70 1.73
C PHE A 332 20.22 -21.87 1.64
N THR A 333 19.33 -22.05 2.61
CA THR A 333 18.11 -21.26 2.77
C THR A 333 18.05 -20.63 4.15
N GLY A 334 17.42 -19.47 4.26
CA GLY A 334 17.31 -18.74 5.51
C GLY A 334 15.98 -18.02 5.61
N ASP A 335 15.23 -18.25 6.69
CA ASP A 335 14.01 -17.52 6.98
C ASP A 335 14.31 -16.46 8.03
N VAL A 336 13.92 -15.22 7.78
CA VAL A 336 14.09 -14.09 8.71
C VAL A 336 12.74 -13.65 9.21
N ASN A 337 12.53 -13.80 10.53
CA ASN A 337 11.26 -13.45 11.18
C ASN A 337 11.26 -11.98 11.58
N GLY A 338 10.90 -11.11 10.64
CA GLY A 338 10.83 -9.67 10.83
C GLY A 338 12.09 -8.95 10.37
N VAL A 339 11.93 -8.00 9.46
CA VAL A 339 12.94 -6.98 9.13
C VAL A 339 12.25 -5.63 9.22
N ALA A 340 12.79 -4.70 10.00
CA ALA A 340 12.29 -3.34 10.07
C ALA A 340 13.28 -2.37 9.43
N LEU A 341 12.75 -1.39 8.70
CA LEU A 341 13.46 -0.36 7.95
C LEU A 341 12.95 1.00 8.41
N ASP A 342 13.84 1.90 8.81
CA ASP A 342 13.52 3.30 9.02
C ASP A 342 13.92 4.12 7.80
N SER A 343 13.01 4.97 7.35
CA SER A 343 13.23 5.84 6.19
C SER A 343 12.94 7.29 6.55
N ARG A 344 13.77 8.20 6.02
CA ARG A 344 13.57 9.64 6.12
C ARG A 344 13.95 10.30 4.80
N ILE A 345 13.03 11.12 4.30
CA ILE A 345 13.18 11.88 3.06
C ILE A 345 12.91 13.34 3.38
N THR A 346 13.72 14.22 2.82
CA THR A 346 13.52 15.67 2.88
C THR A 346 13.34 16.24 1.48
N VAL A 347 12.42 17.19 1.35
CA VAL A 347 12.22 18.03 0.17
C VAL A 347 12.39 19.48 0.58
N ASP A 348 13.37 20.15 0.01
CA ASP A 348 13.73 21.53 0.29
C ASP A 348 13.29 22.43 -0.89
N TYR A 349 12.21 23.19 -0.67
CA TYR A 349 11.68 24.15 -1.66
C TYR A 349 12.32 25.53 -1.55
N THR A 350 13.22 25.77 -0.59
CA THR A 350 13.96 27.03 -0.49
C THR A 350 14.94 27.21 -1.67
N GLN A 351 15.38 26.10 -2.26
CA GLN A 351 16.29 26.06 -3.39
C GLN A 351 15.54 26.08 -4.73
N ARG A 352 16.18 26.58 -5.79
CA ARG A 352 15.70 26.52 -7.18
C ARG A 352 16.79 25.93 -8.09
N PRO A 353 16.60 24.70 -8.63
CA PRO A 353 15.45 23.81 -8.42
C PRO A 353 15.37 23.30 -6.96
N CYS A 354 14.19 22.88 -6.53
CA CYS A 354 13.97 22.24 -5.24
C CYS A 354 14.86 21.01 -5.12
N THR A 355 15.36 20.79 -3.91
CA THR A 355 16.27 19.69 -3.61
C THR A 355 15.51 18.62 -2.87
N LYS A 356 15.89 17.37 -3.10
CA LYS A 356 15.26 16.20 -2.49
C LYS A 356 16.37 15.27 -2.04
N THR A 357 16.33 14.86 -0.79
CA THR A 357 17.38 14.05 -0.16
C THR A 357 16.75 12.85 0.52
N LEU A 358 17.40 11.71 0.35
CA LEU A 358 17.13 10.54 1.17
C LEU A 358 18.08 10.62 2.36
N ASP A 359 17.58 11.17 3.47
CA ASP A 359 18.40 11.42 4.66
C ASP A 359 18.72 10.12 5.40
N ARG A 360 17.76 9.18 5.40
CA ARG A 360 17.91 7.88 6.05
C ARG A 360 17.18 6.78 5.30
N LEU A 361 17.83 5.64 5.16
CA LEU A 361 17.20 4.37 4.82
C LEU A 361 18.05 3.26 5.43
N GLN A 362 17.62 2.74 6.57
CA GLN A 362 18.42 1.84 7.40
C GLN A 362 17.55 0.72 7.95
N VAL A 363 18.09 -0.50 8.02
CA VAL A 363 17.51 -1.60 8.79
C VAL A 363 17.68 -1.29 10.28
N THR A 364 16.58 -1.07 10.97
CA THR A 364 16.56 -0.81 12.42
C THR A 364 16.45 -2.10 13.22
N GLU A 365 15.74 -3.09 12.68
CA GLU A 365 15.57 -4.38 13.30
C GLU A 365 15.78 -5.51 12.31
N PHE A 366 16.47 -6.55 12.77
CA PHE A 366 16.67 -7.76 12.01
C PHE A 366 16.37 -8.94 12.92
N GLY A 367 15.31 -9.64 12.58
CA GLY A 367 14.73 -10.71 13.39
C GLY A 367 15.60 -11.95 13.48
N LYS A 368 15.03 -12.99 14.10
CA LYS A 368 15.71 -14.28 14.23
C LYS A 368 15.84 -14.90 12.85
N ILE A 369 17.04 -15.40 12.54
CA ILE A 369 17.34 -16.10 11.29
C ILE A 369 17.29 -17.60 11.55
N HIS A 370 16.44 -18.31 10.82
CA HIS A 370 16.38 -19.75 10.77
C HIS A 370 17.08 -20.24 9.52
N LEU A 371 18.30 -20.76 9.68
CA LEU A 371 19.11 -21.24 8.57
C LEU A 371 18.92 -22.74 8.36
N ARG A 372 18.70 -23.14 7.11
CA ARG A 372 18.65 -24.54 6.67
C ARG A 372 19.72 -24.78 5.61
N VAL A 373 20.55 -25.79 5.85
CA VAL A 373 21.71 -26.11 5.00
C VAL A 373 21.67 -27.58 4.65
N THR A 374 21.71 -27.89 3.37
CA THR A 374 21.72 -29.27 2.88
C THR A 374 23.16 -29.75 2.65
N GLY A 375 23.38 -31.08 2.55
CA GLY A 375 24.68 -31.61 2.12
C GLY A 375 25.85 -31.47 3.11
N LEU A 376 25.58 -31.23 4.40
CA LEU A 376 26.62 -31.07 5.43
C LEU A 376 27.41 -32.35 5.71
N GLY A 377 26.82 -33.54 5.50
CA GLY A 377 27.50 -34.82 5.67
C GLY A 377 28.20 -34.97 7.04
N PRO A 378 29.48 -35.37 7.10
CA PRO A 378 30.22 -35.54 8.36
C PRO A 378 30.48 -34.22 9.12
N LEU A 379 30.18 -33.07 8.52
CA LEU A 379 30.30 -31.75 9.17
C LEU A 379 29.08 -31.38 10.02
N ASN A 380 28.17 -32.30 10.32
CA ASN A 380 27.05 -32.03 11.24
C ASN A 380 27.49 -31.55 12.62
N TYR A 381 28.61 -32.05 13.15
CA TYR A 381 29.15 -31.62 14.46
C TYR A 381 29.65 -30.16 14.47
N PRO A 382 30.49 -29.69 13.52
CA PRO A 382 30.87 -28.28 13.43
C PRO A 382 29.79 -27.36 12.81
N ALA A 383 28.66 -27.89 12.33
CA ALA A 383 27.63 -27.10 11.64
C ALA A 383 27.08 -25.96 12.51
N SER A 384 26.86 -26.18 13.80
CA SER A 384 26.36 -25.15 14.72
C SER A 384 27.30 -23.95 14.83
N VAL A 385 28.61 -24.19 14.79
CA VAL A 385 29.64 -23.14 14.81
C VAL A 385 29.62 -22.31 13.54
N MET A 386 29.54 -22.99 12.39
CA MET A 386 29.46 -22.35 11.09
C MET A 386 28.17 -21.53 10.97
N LEU A 387 27.03 -22.08 11.40
CA LEU A 387 25.74 -21.40 11.36
C LEU A 387 25.75 -20.15 12.24
N ASN A 388 26.27 -20.23 13.48
CA ASN A 388 26.39 -19.06 14.35
C ASN A 388 27.29 -17.97 13.75
N TRP A 389 28.42 -18.35 13.16
CA TRP A 389 29.30 -17.42 12.45
C TRP A 389 28.58 -16.79 11.25
N LEU A 390 27.84 -17.60 10.49
CA LEU A 390 27.08 -17.17 9.33
C LEU A 390 25.99 -16.19 9.75
N THR A 391 25.14 -16.52 10.72
CA THR A 391 24.11 -15.63 11.28
C THR A 391 24.70 -14.28 11.73
N LYS A 392 25.84 -14.27 12.42
CA LYS A 392 26.49 -13.03 12.85
C LYS A 392 27.00 -12.21 11.66
N LYS A 393 27.73 -12.84 10.74
CA LYS A 393 28.26 -12.17 9.53
C LYS A 393 27.15 -11.65 8.63
N TRP A 394 26.06 -12.39 8.53
CA TRP A 394 24.87 -11.99 7.81
C TRP A 394 24.28 -10.70 8.36
N ARG A 395 24.11 -10.63 9.68
CA ARG A 395 23.63 -9.44 10.35
C ARG A 395 24.52 -8.22 10.11
N ASP A 396 25.83 -8.40 10.12
CA ASP A 396 26.78 -7.28 10.05
C ASP A 396 27.07 -6.82 8.60
N GLU A 397 27.22 -7.75 7.65
CA GLU A 397 27.68 -7.42 6.28
C GLU A 397 26.56 -7.46 5.25
N ILE A 398 25.61 -8.39 5.37
CA ILE A 398 24.59 -8.56 4.34
C ILE A 398 23.49 -7.54 4.52
N VAL A 399 23.11 -7.24 5.77
CA VAL A 399 22.26 -6.08 6.07
C VAL A 399 22.84 -4.81 5.44
N LEU A 400 24.12 -4.52 5.67
CA LEU A 400 24.77 -3.34 5.09
C LEU A 400 24.78 -3.35 3.55
N LYS A 401 25.01 -4.50 2.91
CA LYS A 401 24.95 -4.62 1.45
C LYS A 401 23.54 -4.44 0.91
N VAL A 402 22.54 -4.97 1.60
CA VAL A 402 21.13 -4.79 1.27
C VAL A 402 20.76 -3.31 1.44
N GLU A 403 21.05 -2.69 2.58
CA GLU A 403 20.84 -1.26 2.83
C GLU A 403 21.46 -0.38 1.75
N ASN A 404 22.76 -0.55 1.45
CA ASN A 404 23.42 0.23 0.40
C ASN A 404 22.75 0.06 -0.96
N LYS A 405 22.30 -1.16 -1.25
CA LYS A 405 21.55 -1.43 -2.48
C LYS A 405 20.22 -0.69 -2.47
N LEU A 406 19.45 -0.79 -1.39
CA LEU A 406 18.18 -0.10 -1.20
C LEU A 406 18.34 1.42 -1.33
N GLN A 407 19.34 1.98 -0.65
CA GLN A 407 19.64 3.41 -0.64
C GLN A 407 19.98 3.93 -2.04
N LYS A 408 20.88 3.23 -2.76
CA LYS A 408 21.24 3.61 -4.13
C LYS A 408 20.02 3.66 -5.04
N VAL A 409 19.10 2.71 -4.87
CA VAL A 409 17.87 2.67 -5.66
C VAL A 409 16.93 3.79 -5.27
N ALA A 410 16.70 4.00 -3.99
CA ALA A 410 15.81 5.06 -3.51
C ALA A 410 16.30 6.44 -3.97
N VAL A 411 17.61 6.72 -3.92
CA VAL A 411 18.23 7.96 -4.41
C VAL A 411 18.00 8.16 -5.91
N GLN A 412 18.29 7.16 -6.75
CA GLN A 412 18.10 7.22 -8.21
C GLN A 412 16.68 7.61 -8.66
N GLN A 413 15.71 7.51 -7.75
CA GLN A 413 14.30 7.60 -8.06
C GLN A 413 13.72 8.83 -7.44
N LEU A 414 14.16 9.14 -6.23
CA LEU A 414 14.12 10.50 -5.73
C LEU A 414 14.56 11.45 -6.84
N ASP A 415 15.69 11.20 -7.51
CA ASP A 415 16.20 11.98 -8.64
C ASP A 415 15.22 12.18 -9.81
N LYS A 416 14.30 11.24 -10.07
CA LYS A 416 13.25 11.36 -11.10
C LYS A 416 12.02 12.14 -10.65
N PHE A 417 11.75 12.21 -9.35
CA PHE A 417 10.60 12.92 -8.80
C PHE A 417 10.75 14.44 -9.03
N ASN A 418 9.92 15.03 -9.89
CA ASN A 418 9.96 16.47 -10.09
C ASN A 418 9.23 17.19 -8.94
N CYS A 419 9.97 17.49 -7.87
CA CYS A 419 9.43 18.19 -6.70
C CYS A 419 8.85 19.57 -7.06
N GLU A 420 9.31 20.23 -8.13
CA GLU A 420 8.85 21.59 -8.49
C GLU A 420 7.36 21.67 -8.78
N ARG A 421 6.78 20.57 -9.29
CA ARG A 421 5.33 20.48 -9.54
C ARG A 421 4.50 20.64 -8.27
N PHE A 422 5.13 20.47 -7.11
CA PHE A 422 4.49 20.48 -5.80
C PHE A 422 5.04 21.60 -4.91
N ARG A 423 5.74 22.58 -5.49
CA ARG A 423 6.18 23.76 -4.76
C ARG A 423 4.93 24.49 -4.22
N PRO A 424 4.82 24.71 -2.90
CA PRO A 424 3.73 25.51 -2.35
C PRO A 424 3.76 26.90 -2.99
N ARG A 425 2.60 27.45 -3.36
CA ARG A 425 2.53 28.86 -3.77
C ARG A 425 2.89 29.70 -2.55
N SER A 426 3.90 30.54 -2.71
CA SER A 426 4.14 31.62 -1.76
C SER A 426 3.04 32.65 -1.99
N ASP A 427 1.88 32.44 -1.38
CA ASP A 427 0.85 33.47 -1.30
C ASP A 427 1.33 34.53 -0.29
N PHE A 428 2.23 35.40 -0.75
CA PHE A 428 2.69 36.60 -0.06
C PHE A 428 2.71 37.77 -1.03
#